data_AF-A0A4Y5SJT1-F1
#
_entry.id   AF-A0A4Y5SJT1-F1
#
_cell.length_a   1.000
_cell.length_b   1.000
_cell.length_c   1.000
_cell.angle_alpha   90.00
_cell.angle_beta   90.00
_cell.angle_gamma   90.00
#
_symmetry.space_group_name_H-M   'P 1'
#
loop_
_entity.id
_entity.type
_entity.pdbx_description
1 polymer ?
#
loop_
_entity_poly.entity_id
_entity_poly.type
_entity_poly.pdbx_seq_one_letter_code
_entity_poly.pdbx_strand_id
1 'polypeptide(L)'
;MGKMRKIAGRKVLFAFPVIVALLGFFWATNVRPVYVQLNGTFSGGLVLPAALSDDVSGYFARLNATLYSFEAGVIGDDMNASITLSVLRLSPSTEPENFEVIVNGRPIKGTTYVPYAERIPVCIRYGGHRYRAFLTVTPVHEVRASGSWNRTYLDGASNSTLMELGDLRLVLRVEEPGHYVFSIVTPENFEVDSGGLVLG
;
A
#
# COMPACT_ATOMS: atom_id res chain seq x y z
N MET A 1 9.41 62.83 -4.20
CA MET A 1 9.35 61.52 -4.87
C MET A 1 9.82 60.44 -3.91
N GLY A 2 8.89 59.79 -3.21
CA GLY A 2 9.18 58.73 -2.25
C GLY A 2 9.31 57.37 -2.95
N LYS A 3 10.43 56.67 -2.76
CA LYS A 3 10.59 55.27 -3.17
C LYS A 3 10.23 54.36 -1.99
N MET A 4 9.01 53.85 -1.99
CA MET A 4 8.60 52.70 -1.19
C MET A 4 9.34 51.46 -1.69
N ARG A 5 10.21 50.87 -0.86
CA ARG A 5 10.73 49.51 -1.07
C ARG A 5 9.63 48.52 -0.65
N LYS A 6 9.07 47.80 -1.63
CA LYS A 6 8.24 46.61 -1.38
C LYS A 6 9.12 45.53 -0.75
N ILE A 7 8.86 45.22 0.52
CA ILE A 7 9.36 44.01 1.18
C ILE A 7 8.55 42.85 0.60
N ALA A 8 9.16 42.09 -0.31
CA ALA A 8 8.55 40.87 -0.82
C ALA A 8 8.53 39.82 0.32
N GLY A 9 7.31 39.44 0.72
CA GLY A 9 7.03 38.54 1.81
C GLY A 9 7.74 37.20 1.66
N ARG A 10 8.58 36.90 2.66
CA ARG A 10 9.15 35.57 2.92
C ARG A 10 7.98 34.62 3.19
N LYS A 11 7.65 33.74 2.25
CA LYS A 11 6.76 32.60 2.50
C LYS A 11 7.45 31.65 3.46
N VAL A 12 7.22 31.86 4.75
CA VAL A 12 7.55 30.89 5.80
C VAL A 12 6.54 29.76 5.67
N LEU A 13 6.91 28.71 4.93
CA LEU A 13 6.17 27.45 4.96
C LEU A 13 6.76 26.61 6.10
N PHE A 14 5.91 26.32 7.08
CA PHE A 14 6.19 25.56 8.29
C PHE A 14 6.85 24.20 7.97
N ALA A 15 8.17 24.09 8.17
CA ALA A 15 8.94 22.85 8.05
C ALA A 15 9.66 22.48 9.38
N PHE A 16 9.20 23.01 10.51
CA PHE A 16 9.84 22.86 11.82
C PHE A 16 8.77 22.50 12.84
N PRO A 17 8.58 21.19 13.14
CA PRO A 17 9.40 20.54 14.19
C PRO A 17 9.95 19.15 13.84
N VAL A 18 9.56 18.54 12.70
CA VAL A 18 9.96 17.16 12.34
C VAL A 18 11.44 17.07 11.96
N ILE A 19 11.98 18.11 11.33
CA ILE A 19 13.41 18.17 10.92
C ILE A 19 14.33 18.22 12.15
N VAL A 20 13.93 18.88 13.23
CA VAL A 20 14.78 19.05 14.43
C VAL A 20 14.85 17.77 15.26
N ALA A 21 13.74 17.04 15.37
CA ALA A 21 13.72 15.75 16.06
C ALA A 21 14.54 14.67 15.30
N LEU A 22 14.57 14.73 13.97
CA LEU A 22 15.42 13.86 13.15
C LEU A 22 16.90 14.26 13.25
N LEU A 23 17.24 15.55 13.24
CA LEU A 23 18.64 16.00 13.34
C LEU A 23 19.31 15.60 14.66
N GLY A 24 18.58 15.55 15.79
CA GLY A 24 19.14 15.17 17.08
C GLY A 24 19.58 13.70 17.21
N PHE A 25 19.03 12.79 16.39
CA PHE A 25 19.30 11.35 16.51
C PHE A 25 20.54 10.89 15.71
N PHE A 26 21.04 11.70 14.77
CA PHE A 26 22.03 11.26 13.77
C PHE A 26 23.42 11.91 13.88
N TRP A 27 23.67 12.81 14.84
CA TRP A 27 25.01 13.39 15.03
C TRP A 27 26.08 12.38 15.48
N ALA A 28 25.68 11.20 15.96
CA ALA A 28 26.60 10.15 16.41
C ALA A 28 27.06 9.19 15.30
N THR A 29 26.45 9.24 14.11
CA THR A 29 26.80 8.39 12.97
C THR A 29 27.18 9.31 11.81
N ASN A 30 28.37 9.18 11.22
CA ASN A 30 28.84 10.00 10.08
C ASN A 30 28.01 9.79 8.78
N VAL A 31 26.75 9.41 8.88
CA VAL A 31 25.83 9.12 7.79
C VAL A 31 25.05 10.39 7.47
N ARG A 32 25.32 10.99 6.31
CA ARG A 32 24.63 12.21 5.86
C ARG A 32 23.22 11.84 5.37
N PRO A 33 22.13 12.26 6.05
CA PRO A 33 20.79 11.99 5.59
C PRO A 33 20.42 12.89 4.42
N VAL A 34 19.59 12.39 3.52
CA VAL A 34 18.99 13.15 2.42
C VAL A 34 17.49 12.88 2.39
N TYR A 35 16.74 13.90 1.97
CA TYR A 35 15.33 13.78 1.66
C TYR A 35 15.19 13.41 0.19
N VAL A 36 14.62 12.25 -0.09
CA VAL A 36 14.31 11.77 -1.43
C VAL A 36 12.83 11.97 -1.68
N GLN A 37 12.53 12.78 -2.69
CA GLN A 37 11.17 12.96 -3.19
C GLN A 37 10.91 11.92 -4.28
N LEU A 38 10.03 10.97 -4.00
CA LEU A 38 9.51 10.06 -5.01
C LEU A 38 8.30 10.68 -5.69
N ASN A 39 8.24 10.53 -7.02
CA ASN A 39 7.14 10.97 -7.85
C ASN A 39 6.83 9.83 -8.84
N GLY A 40 5.58 9.37 -8.87
CA GLY A 40 5.14 8.26 -9.71
C GLY A 40 4.18 7.34 -8.95
N THR A 41 4.25 6.04 -9.24
CA THR A 41 3.40 5.02 -8.62
C THR A 41 3.47 5.05 -7.11
N PHE A 42 4.67 5.27 -6.56
CA PHE A 42 4.86 5.61 -5.16
C PHE A 42 5.30 7.07 -5.10
N SER A 43 4.54 7.90 -4.39
CA SER A 43 4.78 9.33 -4.28
C SER A 43 4.86 9.76 -2.81
N GLY A 44 5.81 10.63 -2.49
CA GLY A 44 6.04 11.10 -1.13
C GLY A 44 7.51 11.26 -0.80
N GLY A 45 7.78 11.59 0.46
CA GLY A 45 9.12 11.83 0.97
C GLY A 45 9.69 10.69 1.79
N LEU A 46 10.93 10.30 1.53
CA LEU A 46 11.71 9.41 2.39
C LEU A 46 12.97 10.12 2.88
N VAL A 47 13.33 9.89 4.14
CA VAL A 47 14.61 10.33 4.70
C VAL A 47 15.50 9.11 4.88
N LEU A 48 16.65 9.10 4.19
CA LEU A 48 17.55 7.95 4.10
C LEU A 48 19.01 8.41 3.93
N PRO A 49 20.01 7.52 4.08
CA PRO A 49 21.42 7.84 3.85
C PRO A 49 21.67 8.28 2.40
N ALA A 50 22.50 9.30 2.19
CA ALA A 50 22.86 9.79 0.85
C ALA A 50 23.31 8.67 -0.10
N ALA A 51 24.04 7.69 0.42
CA ALA A 51 24.54 6.53 -0.34
C ALA A 51 23.45 5.65 -0.96
N LEU A 52 22.20 5.74 -0.50
CA LEU A 52 21.06 4.96 -1.01
C LEU A 52 20.12 5.75 -1.92
N SER A 53 20.31 7.06 -2.04
CA SER A 53 19.34 7.96 -2.67
C SER A 53 18.96 7.55 -4.08
N ASP A 54 19.97 7.32 -4.91
CA ASP A 54 19.77 7.03 -6.33
C ASP A 54 19.21 5.63 -6.53
N ASP A 55 19.69 4.65 -5.75
CA ASP A 55 19.21 3.28 -5.84
C ASP A 55 17.75 3.14 -5.38
N VAL A 56 17.37 3.80 -4.29
CA VAL A 56 16.00 3.79 -3.78
C VAL A 56 15.06 4.51 -4.76
N SER A 57 15.49 5.67 -5.28
CA SER A 57 14.72 6.40 -6.31
C SER A 57 14.52 5.54 -7.56
N GLY A 58 15.60 4.92 -8.05
CA GLY A 58 15.59 4.04 -9.21
C GLY A 58 14.74 2.78 -9.00
N TYR A 59 14.77 2.21 -7.80
CA TYR A 59 13.94 1.07 -7.43
C TYR A 59 12.45 1.41 -7.54
N PHE A 60 11.99 2.49 -6.88
CA PHE A 60 10.58 2.88 -6.92
C PHE A 60 10.13 3.36 -8.30
N ALA A 61 11.01 3.98 -9.08
CA ALA A 61 10.71 4.38 -10.45
C ALA A 61 10.47 3.18 -11.39
N ARG A 62 11.07 2.02 -11.09
CA ARG A 62 10.92 0.78 -11.89
C ARG A 62 10.06 -0.29 -11.22
N LEU A 63 9.47 0.01 -10.07
CA LEU A 63 8.63 -0.94 -9.34
C LEU A 63 7.26 -0.99 -10.02
N ASN A 64 6.94 -2.14 -10.62
CA ASN A 64 5.62 -2.34 -11.21
C ASN A 64 4.60 -2.60 -10.09
N ALA A 65 3.52 -1.82 -10.08
CA ALA A 65 2.40 -2.01 -9.17
C ALA A 65 1.08 -2.13 -9.95
N THR A 66 0.35 -3.20 -9.70
CA THR A 66 -0.99 -3.45 -10.25
C THR A 66 -1.97 -3.60 -9.10
N LEU A 67 -3.07 -2.86 -9.15
CA LEU A 67 -4.17 -2.98 -8.21
C LEU A 67 -5.15 -4.03 -8.70
N TYR A 68 -5.43 -5.02 -7.86
CA TYR A 68 -6.46 -6.02 -8.07
C TYR A 68 -7.61 -5.72 -7.10
N SER A 69 -8.82 -5.56 -7.61
CA SER A 69 -10.00 -5.26 -6.81
C SER A 69 -11.09 -6.30 -7.05
N PHE A 70 -11.63 -6.85 -5.97
CA PHE A 70 -12.76 -7.77 -5.98
C PHE A 70 -13.95 -7.09 -5.33
N GLU A 71 -15.05 -6.97 -6.06
CA GLU A 71 -16.32 -6.52 -5.51
C GLU A 71 -17.27 -7.69 -5.36
N ALA A 72 -17.67 -7.98 -4.12
CA ALA A 72 -18.65 -9.00 -3.81
C ALA A 72 -19.97 -8.36 -3.36
N GLY A 73 -21.01 -8.55 -4.16
CA GLY A 73 -22.38 -8.20 -3.82
C GLY A 73 -23.11 -9.38 -3.20
N VAL A 74 -23.92 -9.12 -2.18
CA VAL A 74 -24.87 -10.07 -1.63
C VAL A 74 -26.27 -9.53 -1.79
N ILE A 75 -27.12 -10.33 -2.42
CA ILE A 75 -28.54 -10.06 -2.62
C ILE A 75 -29.29 -10.74 -1.48
N GLY A 76 -29.80 -9.94 -0.55
CA GLY A 76 -30.65 -10.40 0.55
C GLY A 76 -32.13 -10.23 0.22
N ASP A 77 -32.99 -10.78 1.07
CA ASP A 77 -34.44 -10.71 0.89
C ASP A 77 -34.97 -9.26 1.09
N ASP A 78 -34.44 -8.56 2.10
CA ASP A 78 -34.84 -7.20 2.46
C ASP A 78 -33.79 -6.12 2.12
N MET A 79 -32.51 -6.50 2.03
CA MET A 79 -31.41 -5.58 1.79
C MET A 79 -30.29 -6.22 0.96
N ASN A 80 -29.77 -5.46 0.00
CA ASN A 80 -28.55 -5.79 -0.73
C ASN A 80 -27.37 -5.05 -0.10
N ALA A 81 -26.21 -5.70 -0.07
CA ALA A 81 -24.97 -5.05 0.38
C ALA A 81 -23.80 -5.50 -0.48
N SER A 82 -22.73 -4.70 -0.54
CA SER A 82 -21.50 -5.09 -1.23
C SER A 82 -20.27 -4.68 -0.44
N ILE A 83 -19.18 -5.40 -0.68
CA ILE A 83 -17.85 -5.09 -0.18
C ILE A 83 -16.86 -5.10 -1.34
N THR A 84 -15.92 -4.16 -1.34
CA THR A 84 -14.77 -4.18 -2.25
C THR A 84 -13.51 -4.40 -1.44
N LEU A 85 -12.75 -5.42 -1.82
CA LEU A 85 -11.43 -5.72 -1.27
C LEU A 85 -10.37 -5.50 -2.34
N SER A 86 -9.21 -4.99 -1.94
CA SER A 86 -8.18 -4.57 -2.88
C SER A 86 -6.79 -4.98 -2.44
N VAL A 87 -6.04 -5.54 -3.37
CA VAL A 87 -4.66 -6.01 -3.17
C VAL A 87 -3.75 -5.36 -4.20
N LEU A 88 -2.58 -4.94 -3.73
CA LEU A 88 -1.52 -4.39 -4.58
C LEU A 88 -0.50 -5.49 -4.88
N ARG A 89 -0.38 -5.85 -6.16
CA ARG A 89 0.69 -6.72 -6.66
C ARG A 89 1.89 -5.87 -6.99
N LEU A 90 3.01 -6.14 -6.33
CA LEU A 90 4.29 -5.48 -6.51
C LEU A 90 5.27 -6.42 -7.19
N SER A 91 5.84 -6.01 -8.31
CA SER A 91 6.83 -6.80 -9.05
C SER A 91 8.04 -5.91 -9.37
N PRO A 92 9.11 -5.98 -8.56
CA PRO A 92 10.33 -5.25 -8.85
C PRO A 92 10.97 -5.83 -10.10
N SER A 93 11.52 -4.96 -10.96
CA SER A 93 12.32 -5.38 -12.12
C SER A 93 13.68 -5.96 -11.73
N THR A 94 14.20 -5.54 -10.58
CA THR A 94 15.50 -5.92 -10.02
C THR A 94 15.41 -5.89 -8.49
N GLU A 95 16.06 -6.85 -7.84
CA GLU A 95 16.16 -6.84 -6.38
C GLU A 95 17.37 -6.01 -5.95
N PRO A 96 17.22 -5.12 -4.94
CA PRO A 96 18.33 -4.35 -4.43
C PRO A 96 19.32 -5.25 -3.67
N GLU A 97 20.61 -5.12 -3.99
CA GLU A 97 21.67 -5.92 -3.37
C GLU A 97 22.02 -5.44 -1.95
N ASN A 98 21.93 -4.12 -1.73
CA ASN A 98 22.49 -3.48 -0.55
C ASN A 98 21.45 -3.10 0.51
N PHE A 99 20.16 -3.12 0.18
CA PHE A 99 19.08 -2.75 1.09
C PHE A 99 17.85 -3.63 0.86
N GLU A 100 16.95 -3.70 1.83
CA GLU A 100 15.65 -4.37 1.68
C GLU A 100 14.54 -3.33 1.61
N VAL A 101 13.56 -3.55 0.73
CA VAL A 101 12.32 -2.78 0.69
C VAL A 101 11.20 -3.58 1.31
N ILE A 102 10.51 -2.98 2.26
CA ILE A 102 9.36 -3.56 2.95
C ILE A 102 8.17 -2.65 2.73
N VAL A 103 7.09 -3.18 2.16
CA VAL A 103 5.82 -2.45 1.97
C VAL A 103 4.73 -3.16 2.75
N ASN A 104 3.99 -2.40 3.56
CA ASN A 104 2.95 -2.92 4.44
C ASN A 104 3.39 -4.13 5.29
N GLY A 105 4.61 -4.05 5.83
CA GLY A 105 5.20 -5.10 6.67
C GLY A 105 5.77 -6.31 5.91
N ARG A 106 5.64 -6.38 4.58
CA ARG A 106 6.19 -7.48 3.76
C ARG A 106 7.46 -7.08 3.02
N PRO A 107 8.54 -7.88 3.10
CA PRO A 107 9.68 -7.74 2.21
C PRO A 107 9.25 -7.95 0.75
N ILE A 108 9.67 -7.06 -0.14
CA ILE A 108 9.36 -7.15 -1.56
C ILE A 108 10.48 -7.92 -2.25
N LYS A 109 10.25 -9.21 -2.47
CA LYS A 109 11.13 -10.14 -3.18
C LYS A 109 10.33 -10.84 -4.27
N GLY A 110 10.79 -10.78 -5.51
CA GLY A 110 9.99 -11.15 -6.68
C GLY A 110 8.59 -10.54 -6.68
N THR A 111 7.62 -11.22 -7.28
CA THR A 111 6.21 -10.82 -7.19
C THR A 111 5.68 -11.01 -5.77
N THR A 112 5.26 -9.91 -5.15
CA THR A 112 4.71 -9.88 -3.78
C THR A 112 3.34 -9.22 -3.78
N TYR A 113 2.40 -9.75 -3.00
CA TYR A 113 1.07 -9.17 -2.79
C TYR A 113 0.99 -8.53 -1.40
N VAL A 114 0.46 -7.32 -1.33
CA VAL A 114 0.25 -6.58 -0.07
C VAL A 114 -1.18 -6.01 -0.03
N PRO A 115 -1.81 -5.88 1.15
CA PRO A 115 -3.08 -5.16 1.27
C PRO A 115 -2.93 -3.73 0.75
N TYR A 116 -3.90 -3.27 -0.03
CA TYR A 116 -3.88 -1.93 -0.60
C TYR A 116 -4.40 -0.88 0.40
N ALA A 117 -3.74 0.28 0.40
CA ALA A 117 -4.24 1.50 1.02
C ALA A 117 -3.68 2.69 0.23
N GLU A 118 -4.45 3.78 0.12
CA GLU A 118 -3.99 5.00 -0.57
C GLU A 118 -2.68 5.53 0.01
N ARG A 119 -2.49 5.40 1.33
CA ARG A 119 -1.25 5.71 2.04
C ARG A 119 -0.68 4.45 2.66
N ILE A 120 0.36 3.89 2.05
CA ILE A 120 0.95 2.63 2.46
C ILE A 120 2.25 2.86 3.26
N PRO A 121 2.45 2.15 4.38
CA PRO A 121 3.72 2.23 5.09
C PRO A 121 4.82 1.52 4.30
N VAL A 122 5.94 2.19 4.16
CA VAL A 122 7.15 1.71 3.48
C VAL A 122 8.34 1.81 4.42
N CYS A 123 9.18 0.79 4.44
CA CYS A 123 10.40 0.75 5.22
C CYS A 123 11.57 0.28 4.35
N ILE A 124 12.63 1.07 4.30
CA ILE A 124 13.92 0.68 3.74
C ILE A 124 14.79 0.18 4.89
N ARG A 125 15.34 -1.03 4.78
CA ARG A 125 16.32 -1.56 5.73
C ARG A 125 17.70 -1.51 5.12
N TYR A 126 18.64 -0.88 5.82
CA TYR A 126 20.02 -0.74 5.37
C TYR A 126 20.96 -0.59 6.56
N GLY A 127 22.07 -1.35 6.57
CA GLY A 127 23.10 -1.27 7.61
C GLY A 127 22.57 -1.48 9.03
N GLY A 128 21.56 -2.35 9.21
CA GLY A 128 20.92 -2.58 10.51
C GLY A 128 19.86 -1.54 10.93
N HIS A 129 19.68 -0.46 10.15
CA HIS A 129 18.72 0.61 10.43
C HIS A 129 17.43 0.46 9.61
N ARG A 130 16.35 1.12 10.07
CA ARG A 130 15.03 1.13 9.44
C ARG A 130 14.62 2.56 9.12
N TYR A 131 14.42 2.86 7.85
CA TYR A 131 14.00 4.17 7.35
C TYR A 131 12.54 4.07 6.90
N ARG A 132 11.63 4.66 7.66
CA ARG A 132 10.18 4.49 7.49
C ARG A 132 9.55 5.74 6.90
N ALA A 133 8.59 5.54 6.01
CA ALA A 133 7.76 6.59 5.45
C ALA A 133 6.34 6.05 5.17
N PHE A 134 5.40 6.97 4.95
CA PHE A 134 4.12 6.64 4.34
C PHE A 134 4.13 7.24 2.94
N LEU A 135 3.95 6.39 1.94
CA LEU A 135 3.92 6.79 0.54
C LEU A 135 2.49 6.69 0.02
N THR A 136 2.11 7.64 -0.81
CA THR A 136 0.88 7.55 -1.59
C THR A 136 1.11 6.57 -2.73
N VAL A 137 0.18 5.64 -2.93
CA VAL A 137 0.24 4.70 -4.05
C VAL A 137 -0.78 5.11 -5.11
N THR A 138 -0.30 5.26 -6.34
CA THR A 138 -1.13 5.48 -7.53
C THR A 138 -0.76 4.40 -8.55
N PRO A 139 -1.43 3.23 -8.49
CA PRO A 139 -1.13 2.08 -9.35
C PRO A 139 -1.21 2.46 -10.83
N VAL A 140 -0.32 1.90 -11.66
CA VAL A 140 -0.32 2.17 -13.12
C VAL A 140 -1.42 1.39 -13.82
N HIS A 141 -1.71 0.21 -13.28
CA HIS A 141 -2.70 -0.73 -13.81
C HIS A 141 -3.70 -1.09 -12.72
N GLU A 142 -4.97 -1.15 -13.10
CA GLU A 142 -6.05 -1.62 -12.25
C GLU A 142 -6.80 -2.73 -12.98
N VAL A 143 -7.05 -3.82 -12.26
CA VAL A 143 -7.82 -4.97 -12.73
C VAL A 143 -8.93 -5.20 -11.70
N ARG A 144 -10.18 -5.29 -12.18
CA ARG A 144 -11.34 -5.44 -11.31
C ARG A 144 -12.18 -6.64 -11.73
N ALA A 145 -12.68 -7.37 -10.74
CA ALA A 145 -13.72 -8.38 -10.89
C ALA A 145 -14.89 -8.06 -9.95
N SER A 146 -16.11 -8.34 -10.40
CA SER A 146 -17.32 -8.12 -9.62
C SER A 146 -18.28 -9.29 -9.81
N GLY A 147 -18.93 -9.71 -8.74
CA GLY A 147 -19.96 -10.72 -8.75
C GLY A 147 -21.01 -10.46 -7.68
N SER A 148 -22.22 -11.00 -7.90
CA SER A 148 -23.32 -10.91 -6.95
C SER A 148 -23.94 -12.27 -6.74
N TRP A 149 -24.20 -12.62 -5.49
CA TRP A 149 -24.80 -13.89 -5.11
C TRP A 149 -25.98 -13.69 -4.16
N ASN A 150 -26.96 -14.59 -4.25
CA ASN A 150 -28.06 -14.61 -3.30
C ASN A 150 -27.58 -15.10 -1.93
N ARG A 151 -28.13 -14.53 -0.86
CA ARG A 151 -27.89 -14.95 0.53
C ARG A 151 -28.03 -16.46 0.71
N THR A 152 -29.11 -17.04 0.22
CA THR A 152 -29.40 -18.48 0.37
C THR A 152 -28.31 -19.36 -0.24
N TYR A 153 -27.64 -18.90 -1.29
CA TYR A 153 -26.48 -19.59 -1.86
C TYR A 153 -25.25 -19.43 -0.96
N LEU A 154 -24.93 -18.20 -0.55
CA LEU A 154 -23.73 -17.91 0.24
C LEU A 154 -23.74 -18.58 1.61
N ASP A 155 -24.89 -18.63 2.29
CA ASP A 155 -25.05 -19.29 3.59
C ASP A 155 -24.62 -20.77 3.55
N GLY A 156 -24.70 -21.42 2.38
CA GLY A 156 -24.26 -22.80 2.16
C GLY A 156 -22.88 -22.95 1.48
N ALA A 157 -22.19 -21.85 1.15
CA ALA A 157 -21.00 -21.85 0.30
C ALA A 157 -19.69 -21.53 1.04
N SER A 158 -19.63 -21.77 2.36
CA SER A 158 -18.42 -21.49 3.16
C SER A 158 -17.18 -22.23 2.62
N ASN A 159 -16.03 -21.56 2.65
CA ASN A 159 -14.74 -21.96 2.07
C ASN A 159 -14.72 -22.13 0.55
N SER A 160 -15.75 -21.69 -0.17
CA SER A 160 -15.75 -21.69 -1.64
C SER A 160 -14.97 -20.51 -2.21
N THR A 161 -14.35 -20.73 -3.37
CA THR A 161 -13.86 -19.65 -4.23
C THR A 161 -15.06 -19.06 -4.97
N LEU A 162 -15.33 -17.78 -4.76
CA LEU A 162 -16.40 -17.07 -5.45
C LEU A 162 -15.94 -16.50 -6.80
N MET A 163 -14.70 -16.00 -6.85
CA MET A 163 -14.12 -15.37 -8.04
C MET A 163 -12.61 -15.61 -8.11
N GLU A 164 -12.08 -15.55 -9.33
CA GLU A 164 -10.65 -15.58 -9.60
C GLU A 164 -10.29 -14.36 -10.45
N LEU A 165 -9.13 -13.76 -10.17
CA LEU A 165 -8.62 -12.60 -10.90
C LEU A 165 -7.09 -12.69 -10.99
N GLY A 166 -6.59 -13.08 -12.17
CA GLY A 166 -5.19 -13.49 -12.31
C GLY A 166 -4.92 -14.70 -11.41
N ASP A 167 -3.86 -14.62 -10.60
CA ASP A 167 -3.48 -15.69 -9.67
C ASP A 167 -4.17 -15.57 -8.29
N LEU A 168 -5.03 -14.58 -8.11
CA LEU A 168 -5.73 -14.32 -6.85
C LEU A 168 -7.13 -14.91 -6.85
N ARG A 169 -7.57 -15.39 -5.68
CA ARG A 169 -8.92 -15.91 -5.47
C ARG A 169 -9.62 -15.14 -4.37
N LEU A 170 -10.91 -14.87 -4.55
CA LEU A 170 -11.79 -14.41 -3.49
C LEU A 170 -12.48 -15.61 -2.86
N VAL A 171 -12.18 -15.87 -1.59
CA VAL A 171 -12.75 -16.98 -0.82
C VAL A 171 -13.74 -16.45 0.20
N LEU A 172 -14.86 -17.15 0.34
CA LEU A 172 -15.90 -16.88 1.34
C LEU A 172 -15.67 -17.70 2.59
N ARG A 173 -15.84 -17.10 3.76
CA ARG A 173 -16.08 -17.80 5.03
C ARG A 173 -17.40 -17.30 5.61
N VAL A 174 -18.30 -18.23 5.93
CA VAL A 174 -19.57 -17.92 6.60
C VAL A 174 -19.37 -18.12 8.09
N GLU A 175 -19.51 -17.05 8.88
CA GLU A 175 -19.48 -17.13 10.34
C GLU A 175 -20.83 -17.63 10.85
N GLU A 176 -21.91 -17.00 10.38
CA GLU A 176 -23.31 -17.33 10.66
C GLU A 176 -24.15 -16.94 9.43
N PRO A 177 -25.39 -17.45 9.28
CA PRO A 177 -26.24 -17.07 8.14
C PRO A 177 -26.44 -15.55 8.04
N GLY A 178 -26.05 -14.94 6.91
CA GLY A 178 -26.05 -13.48 6.73
C GLY A 178 -24.81 -12.74 7.23
N HIS A 179 -23.82 -13.45 7.81
CA HIS A 179 -22.56 -12.89 8.29
C HIS A 179 -21.37 -13.53 7.56
N TYR A 180 -20.74 -12.74 6.68
CA TYR A 180 -19.75 -13.22 5.74
C TYR A 180 -18.40 -12.55 5.95
N VAL A 181 -17.33 -13.31 5.79
CA VAL A 181 -15.96 -12.81 5.67
C VAL A 181 -15.46 -13.18 4.29
N PHE A 182 -15.06 -12.17 3.52
CA PHE A 182 -14.44 -12.33 2.21
C PHE A 182 -12.94 -12.16 2.38
N SER A 183 -12.15 -13.04 1.76
CA SER A 183 -10.70 -13.03 1.87
C SER A 183 -10.06 -13.18 0.50
N ILE A 184 -9.08 -12.33 0.19
CA ILE A 184 -8.26 -12.47 -1.01
C ILE A 184 -7.06 -13.34 -0.67
N VAL A 185 -6.94 -14.49 -1.35
CA VAL A 185 -5.88 -15.46 -1.14
C VAL A 185 -5.00 -15.64 -2.38
N THR A 186 -3.71 -15.86 -2.15
CA THR A 186 -2.75 -16.21 -3.21
C THR A 186 -2.84 -17.69 -3.62
N PRO A 187 -2.12 -18.13 -4.67
CA PRO A 187 -2.03 -19.55 -5.03
C PRO A 187 -1.50 -20.44 -3.90
N GLU A 188 -0.63 -19.89 -3.07
CA GLU A 188 -0.04 -20.57 -1.90
C GLU A 188 -0.99 -20.61 -0.69
N ASN A 189 -2.26 -20.21 -0.85
CA ASN A 189 -3.27 -20.09 0.21
C ASN A 189 -2.90 -19.09 1.30
N PHE A 190 -2.13 -18.06 0.96
CA PHE A 190 -1.80 -16.98 1.88
C PHE A 190 -2.88 -15.88 1.82
N GLU A 191 -3.50 -15.55 2.96
CA GLU A 191 -4.51 -14.45 3.05
C GLU A 191 -3.82 -13.08 3.02
N VAL A 192 -4.09 -12.30 1.98
CA VAL A 192 -3.49 -10.98 1.79
C VAL A 192 -4.32 -9.87 2.40
N ASP A 193 -5.64 -9.92 2.21
CA ASP A 193 -6.60 -8.92 2.68
C ASP A 193 -7.95 -9.60 2.94
N SER A 194 -8.72 -9.08 3.90
CA SER A 194 -10.04 -9.62 4.25
C SER A 194 -10.98 -8.55 4.78
N GLY A 195 -12.29 -8.79 4.63
CA GLY A 195 -13.31 -7.88 5.14
C GLY A 195 -14.64 -8.58 5.38
N GLY A 196 -15.34 -8.09 6.40
CA GLY A 196 -16.63 -8.61 6.82
C GLY A 196 -17.80 -7.85 6.20
N LEU A 197 -18.88 -8.58 5.92
CA LEU A 197 -20.17 -8.03 5.50
C LEU A 197 -21.27 -8.68 6.35
N VAL A 198 -22.12 -7.84 6.96
CA VAL A 198 -23.28 -8.28 7.75
C VAL A 198 -24.54 -7.81 7.04
N LEU A 199 -25.45 -8.74 6.76
CA LEU A 199 -26.81 -8.43 6.35
C LEU A 199 -27.71 -8.51 7.58
N GLY A 200 -28.29 -7.36 7.95
CA GLY A 200 -29.26 -7.22 9.05
C GLY A 200 -30.68 -7.54 8.63
#